data_AF-A0A8H5F8A2-F1
#
_entry.id   AF-A0A8H5F8A2-F1
#
_cell.length_a   1.000
_cell.length_b   1.000
_cell.length_c   1.000
_cell.angle_alpha   90.00
_cell.angle_beta   90.00
_cell.angle_gamma   90.00
#
_symmetry.space_group_name_H-M   'P 1'
#
loop_
_entity.id
_entity.type
_entity.pdbx_description
1 polymer ?
#
loop_
_entity_poly.entity_id
_entity_poly.type
_entity_poly.pdbx_seq_one_letter_code
_entity_poly.pdbx_strand_id
1 'polypeptide(L)'
;MIQEADDRAEDRIRGVEEYLVLRRDTCGAKPSFSFFGLGLNLPAEVFEHPLVISLTERAANLVAMTNDMHSYSLERARGLDGHNILTCIMYEHSLGFQNALFWLDEHAKQTIAKFQADRAELPSFGSVEVDAAVVEYINRMGRCVRGYDSWSYETVRYYGDQGLEVQKSRKFSLMPKQQGYVTREQLAV
;
A
#
# COMPACT_ATOMS: atom_id res chain seq x y z
N MET A 1 5.17 12.01 -5.82
CA MET A 1 6.10 12.71 -4.91
C MET A 1 5.85 14.21 -4.89
N ILE A 2 5.78 14.91 -6.03
CA ILE A 2 5.45 16.36 -6.07
C ILE A 2 4.06 16.62 -5.48
N GLN A 3 3.02 15.95 -5.99
CA GLN A 3 1.65 16.13 -5.51
C GLN A 3 1.47 15.86 -4.01
N GLU A 4 2.17 14.86 -3.46
CA GLU A 4 2.15 14.57 -2.02
C GLU A 4 2.79 15.70 -1.20
N ALA A 5 3.83 16.35 -1.74
CA ALA A 5 4.45 17.51 -1.09
C ALA A 5 3.51 18.73 -1.14
N ASP A 6 2.84 18.94 -2.27
CA ASP A 6 1.87 20.04 -2.45
C ASP A 6 0.68 19.85 -1.51
N ASP A 7 0.09 18.65 -1.46
CA ASP A 7 -1.03 18.35 -0.56
C ASP A 7 -0.65 18.60 0.91
N ARG A 8 0.59 18.26 1.29
CA ARG A 8 1.12 18.52 2.65
C ARG A 8 1.33 20.01 2.91
N ALA A 9 1.74 20.79 1.92
CA ALA A 9 1.92 22.23 2.06
C ALA A 9 0.58 22.98 2.19
N GLU A 10 -0.48 22.41 1.63
CA GLU A 10 -1.85 22.95 1.65
C GLU A 10 -2.74 22.32 2.73
N ASP A 11 -2.20 21.44 3.59
CA ASP A 11 -2.95 20.65 4.56
C ASP A 11 -4.16 19.90 3.94
N ARG A 12 -4.04 19.51 2.67
CA ARG A 12 -5.10 18.85 1.91
C ARG A 12 -5.17 17.36 2.27
N ILE A 13 -6.33 16.93 2.75
CA ILE A 13 -6.68 15.51 2.89
C ILE A 13 -7.54 15.10 1.70
N ARG A 14 -7.11 14.04 1.01
CA ARG A 14 -7.86 13.46 -0.12
C ARG A 14 -8.94 12.50 0.36
N GLY A 15 -9.98 12.32 -0.46
CA GLY A 15 -10.87 11.16 -0.34
C GLY A 15 -10.14 9.86 -0.62
N VAL A 16 -10.72 8.73 -0.22
CA VAL A 16 -10.11 7.40 -0.23
C VAL A 16 -9.70 6.97 -1.64
N GLU A 17 -10.59 7.08 -2.64
CA GLU A 17 -10.26 6.65 -4.00
C GLU A 17 -9.20 7.57 -4.64
N GLU A 18 -9.34 8.89 -4.49
CA GLU A 18 -8.34 9.85 -4.98
C GLU A 18 -6.96 9.61 -4.35
N TYR A 19 -6.94 9.30 -3.04
CA TYR A 19 -5.73 8.93 -2.33
C TYR A 19 -5.12 7.66 -2.91
N LEU A 20 -5.89 6.58 -3.10
CA LEU A 20 -5.36 5.31 -3.61
C LEU A 20 -4.76 5.47 -5.01
N VAL A 21 -5.38 6.26 -5.88
CA VAL A 21 -4.84 6.59 -7.21
C VAL A 21 -3.44 7.20 -7.08
N LEU A 22 -3.29 8.25 -6.26
CA LEU A 22 -1.97 8.87 -6.01
C LEU A 22 -1.01 7.92 -5.27
N ARG A 23 -1.53 7.10 -4.36
CA ARG A 23 -0.74 6.23 -3.49
C ARG A 23 -0.09 5.10 -4.28
N ARG A 24 -0.73 4.58 -5.33
CA ARG A 24 -0.13 3.62 -6.28
C ARG A 24 1.19 4.10 -6.90
N ASP A 25 1.35 5.42 -7.04
CA ASP A 25 2.54 6.03 -7.63
C ASP A 25 3.58 6.48 -6.59
N THR A 26 3.18 6.61 -5.32
CA THR A 26 4.08 7.01 -4.21
C THR A 26 4.53 5.83 -3.34
N CYS A 27 3.85 4.68 -3.40
CA CYS A 27 4.20 3.50 -2.59
C CYS A 27 5.36 2.67 -3.17
N GLY A 28 5.80 2.94 -4.40
CA GLY A 28 6.91 2.22 -5.03
C GLY A 28 6.58 0.78 -5.47
N ALA A 29 5.31 0.37 -5.44
CA ALA A 29 4.91 -0.99 -5.79
C ALA A 29 5.10 -1.29 -7.29
N LYS A 30 4.58 -0.43 -8.18
CA LYS A 30 4.70 -0.58 -9.64
C LYS A 30 6.14 -0.81 -10.14
N PRO A 31 7.14 0.03 -9.79
CA PRO A 31 8.52 -0.22 -10.22
C PRO A 31 9.11 -1.50 -9.61
N SER A 32 8.69 -1.88 -8.40
CA SER A 32 9.09 -3.16 -7.79
C SER A 32 8.54 -4.36 -8.58
N PHE A 33 7.29 -4.26 -9.06
CA PHE A 33 6.65 -5.32 -9.84
C PHE A 33 7.30 -5.52 -11.20
N SER A 34 7.85 -4.46 -11.82
CA SER A 34 8.61 -4.60 -13.08
C SER A 34 9.77 -5.61 -12.97
N PHE A 35 10.43 -5.69 -11.81
CA PHE A 35 11.49 -6.69 -11.58
C PHE A 35 10.97 -8.14 -11.58
N PHE A 36 9.69 -8.35 -11.26
CA PHE A 36 9.11 -9.69 -11.23
C PHE A 36 8.85 -10.26 -12.62
N GLY A 37 8.76 -9.41 -13.65
CA GLY A 37 8.67 -9.82 -15.05
C GLY A 37 10.01 -10.26 -15.65
N LEU A 38 11.13 -9.97 -14.99
CA LEU A 38 12.46 -10.30 -15.51
C LEU A 38 12.64 -11.81 -15.68
N GLY A 39 13.18 -12.18 -16.84
CA GLY A 39 13.42 -13.57 -17.23
C GLY A 39 12.18 -14.36 -17.66
N LEU A 40 10.99 -13.76 -17.62
CA LEU A 40 9.74 -14.41 -18.06
C LEU A 40 9.43 -14.20 -19.54
N ASN A 41 10.15 -13.29 -20.23
CA ASN A 41 9.98 -12.98 -21.65
C ASN A 41 8.52 -12.69 -22.03
N LEU A 42 7.80 -11.98 -21.17
CA LEU A 42 6.39 -11.66 -21.39
C LEU A 42 6.22 -10.64 -22.53
N PRO A 43 5.28 -10.89 -23.46
CA PRO A 43 4.92 -9.92 -24.50
C PRO A 43 4.34 -8.62 -23.93
N ALA A 44 4.44 -7.52 -24.68
CA ALA A 44 3.96 -6.21 -24.23
C ALA A 44 2.43 -6.19 -24.00
N GLU A 45 1.67 -6.88 -24.86
CA GLU A 45 0.22 -6.98 -24.82
C GLU A 45 -0.31 -7.60 -23.51
N VAL A 46 0.51 -8.40 -22.81
CA VAL A 46 0.17 -8.91 -21.47
C VAL A 46 0.02 -7.75 -20.50
N PHE A 47 0.94 -6.79 -20.50
CA PHE A 47 0.96 -5.67 -19.58
C PHE A 47 -0.12 -4.63 -19.91
N GLU A 48 -0.59 -4.61 -21.15
CA GLU A 48 -1.70 -3.76 -21.62
C GLU A 48 -3.07 -4.39 -21.35
N HIS A 49 -3.12 -5.69 -21.04
CA HIS A 49 -4.38 -6.39 -20.82
C HIS A 49 -5.11 -5.84 -19.57
N PRO A 50 -6.41 -5.47 -19.67
CA PRO A 50 -7.14 -4.84 -18.57
C PRO A 50 -7.13 -5.61 -17.25
N LEU A 51 -7.17 -6.94 -17.30
CA LEU A 51 -7.08 -7.77 -16.09
C LEU A 51 -5.69 -7.72 -15.45
N VAL A 52 -4.61 -7.67 -16.24
CA VAL A 52 -3.25 -7.58 -15.71
C VAL A 52 -3.01 -6.20 -15.08
N ILE A 53 -3.55 -5.14 -15.69
CA ILE A 53 -3.58 -3.79 -15.11
C ILE A 53 -4.32 -3.82 -13.77
N SER A 54 -5.56 -4.34 -13.73
CA SER A 54 -6.36 -4.44 -12.50
C SER A 54 -5.64 -5.24 -11.40
N LEU A 55 -5.00 -6.36 -11.74
CA LEU A 55 -4.20 -7.15 -10.80
C LEU A 55 -3.03 -6.34 -10.23
N THR A 56 -2.31 -5.63 -11.10
CA THR A 56 -1.16 -4.78 -10.72
C THR A 56 -1.60 -3.65 -9.79
N GLU A 57 -2.70 -2.97 -10.11
CA GLU A 57 -3.25 -1.89 -9.28
C GLU A 57 -3.73 -2.40 -7.92
N ARG A 58 -4.38 -3.56 -7.86
CA ARG A 58 -4.84 -4.15 -6.59
C ARG A 58 -3.69 -4.62 -5.72
N ALA A 59 -2.66 -5.22 -6.32
CA ALA A 59 -1.44 -5.56 -5.59
C ALA A 59 -0.77 -4.29 -5.03
N ALA A 60 -0.71 -3.21 -5.82
CA ALA A 60 -0.16 -1.93 -5.37
C ALA A 60 -1.00 -1.31 -4.23
N ASN A 61 -2.33 -1.33 -4.33
CA ASN A 61 -3.22 -0.88 -3.27
C ASN A 61 -3.01 -1.70 -1.98
N LEU A 62 -2.85 -3.02 -2.06
CA LEU A 62 -2.61 -3.86 -0.88
C LEU A 62 -1.28 -3.52 -0.22
N VAL A 63 -0.19 -3.35 -0.98
CA VAL A 63 1.11 -2.91 -0.43
C VAL A 63 0.98 -1.55 0.25
N ALA A 64 0.28 -0.60 -0.39
CA ALA A 64 0.04 0.73 0.15
C ALA A 64 -0.77 0.70 1.46
N MET A 65 -1.94 0.05 1.46
CA MET A 65 -2.81 -0.04 2.63
C MET A 65 -2.12 -0.73 3.81
N THR A 66 -1.35 -1.80 3.54
CA THR A 66 -0.53 -2.45 4.56
C THR A 66 0.51 -1.48 5.13
N ASN A 67 1.25 -0.77 4.27
CA ASN A 67 2.22 0.22 4.72
C ASN A 67 1.57 1.30 5.59
N ASP A 68 0.46 1.87 5.14
CA ASP A 68 -0.24 2.95 5.82
C ASP A 68 -0.78 2.50 7.18
N MET A 69 -1.34 1.29 7.27
CA MET A 69 -1.81 0.71 8.53
C MET A 69 -0.67 0.61 9.55
N HIS A 70 0.50 0.10 9.13
CA HIS A 70 1.65 -0.06 10.00
C HIS A 70 2.34 1.27 10.34
N SER A 71 2.39 2.19 9.39
CA SER A 71 3.10 3.47 9.53
C SER A 71 2.29 4.56 10.22
N TYR A 72 0.96 4.46 10.26
CA TYR A 72 0.08 5.53 10.73
C TYR A 72 0.49 6.10 12.10
N SER A 73 0.79 5.24 13.08
CA SER A 73 1.20 5.71 14.41
C SER A 73 2.45 6.59 14.36
N LEU A 74 3.44 6.18 13.56
CA LEU A 74 4.70 6.89 13.38
C LEU A 74 4.48 8.20 12.61
N GLU A 75 3.70 8.15 11.54
CA GLU A 75 3.40 9.30 10.69
C GLU A 75 2.60 10.35 11.46
N ARG A 76 1.55 9.95 12.18
CA ARG A 76 0.77 10.82 13.06
C ARG A 76 1.60 11.43 14.17
N ALA A 77 2.49 10.65 14.77
CA ALA A 77 3.39 11.17 15.79
C ALA A 77 4.28 12.30 15.25
N ARG A 78 4.59 12.27 13.94
CA ARG A 78 5.40 13.29 13.29
C ARG A 78 4.56 14.39 12.63
N GLY A 79 3.26 14.21 12.42
CA GLY A 79 2.41 15.14 11.68
C GLY A 79 2.55 14.98 10.16
N LEU A 80 2.82 13.75 9.69
CA LEU A 80 2.85 13.38 8.27
C LEU A 80 1.68 12.49 7.85
N ASP A 81 0.72 12.28 8.74
CA ASP A 81 -0.44 11.40 8.52
C ASP A 81 -1.42 11.93 7.46
N GLY A 82 -1.23 13.13 6.91
CA GLY A 82 -2.05 13.65 5.79
C GLY A 82 -1.99 12.77 4.54
N HIS A 83 -0.88 12.07 4.31
CA HIS A 83 -0.73 11.11 3.20
C HIS A 83 -0.85 9.66 3.67
N ASN A 84 -1.92 9.34 4.38
CA ASN A 84 -2.19 7.99 4.90
C ASN A 84 -3.67 7.62 4.72
N ILE A 85 -3.94 6.40 4.24
CA ILE A 85 -5.33 5.97 3.99
C ILE A 85 -6.23 6.04 5.23
N LEU A 86 -5.71 5.79 6.44
CA LEU A 86 -6.53 5.86 7.65
C LEU A 86 -7.00 7.30 7.92
N THR A 87 -6.18 8.31 7.60
CA THR A 87 -6.58 9.72 7.66
C THR A 87 -7.66 10.03 6.63
N CYS A 88 -7.49 9.55 5.40
CA CYS A 88 -8.50 9.70 4.34
C CYS A 88 -9.85 9.06 4.72
N ILE A 89 -9.83 7.85 5.28
CA ILE A 89 -11.03 7.13 5.72
C ILE A 89 -11.73 7.89 6.86
N MET A 90 -10.98 8.33 7.87
CA MET A 90 -11.55 9.09 8.99
C MET A 90 -12.17 10.41 8.50
N TYR A 91 -11.50 11.08 7.55
CA TYR A 91 -11.97 12.33 6.96
C TYR A 91 -13.25 12.13 6.12
N GLU A 92 -13.22 11.22 5.15
CA GLU A 92 -14.34 11.02 4.21
C GLU A 92 -15.59 10.46 4.89
N HIS A 93 -15.43 9.52 5.82
CA HIS A 93 -16.54 8.83 6.46
C HIS A 93 -16.85 9.34 7.88
N SER A 94 -16.17 10.40 8.34
CA SER A 94 -16.33 10.94 9.70
C SER A 94 -16.18 9.87 10.79
N LEU A 95 -15.22 8.96 10.63
CA LEU A 95 -14.99 7.83 11.52
C LEU A 95 -13.91 8.12 12.57
N GLY A 96 -14.03 7.49 13.74
CA GLY A 96 -12.93 7.36 14.68
C GLY A 96 -11.91 6.30 14.23
N PHE A 97 -10.70 6.35 14.78
CA PHE A 97 -9.56 5.53 14.37
C PHE A 97 -9.86 4.02 14.32
N GLN A 98 -10.50 3.47 15.35
CA GLN A 98 -10.82 2.03 15.39
C GLN A 98 -11.80 1.63 14.28
N ASN A 99 -12.80 2.48 13.99
CA ASN A 99 -13.75 2.22 12.92
C ASN A 99 -13.10 2.39 11.54
N ALA A 100 -12.12 3.29 11.41
CA ALA A 100 -11.32 3.42 10.18
C ALA A 100 -10.48 2.16 9.91
N LEU A 101 -9.91 1.52 10.94
CA LEU A 101 -9.23 0.23 10.80
C LEU A 101 -10.19 -0.88 10.34
N PHE A 102 -11.41 -0.94 10.89
CA PHE A 102 -12.41 -1.92 10.44
C PHE A 102 -12.86 -1.68 9.00
N TRP A 103 -13.03 -0.41 8.62
CA TRP A 103 -13.30 -0.04 7.23
C TRP A 103 -12.15 -0.48 6.31
N LEU A 104 -10.90 -0.22 6.70
CA LEU A 104 -9.71 -0.59 5.94
C LEU A 104 -9.60 -2.11 5.76
N ASP A 105 -9.87 -2.89 6.81
CA ASP A 105 -9.88 -4.36 6.76
C ASP A 105 -10.91 -4.88 5.75
N GLU A 106 -12.13 -4.35 5.76
CA GLU A 106 -13.16 -4.72 4.80
C GLU A 106 -12.78 -4.32 3.36
N HIS A 107 -12.24 -3.12 3.17
CA HIS A 107 -11.78 -2.67 1.85
C HIS A 107 -10.59 -3.51 1.33
N ALA A 108 -9.68 -3.93 2.22
CA ALA A 108 -8.58 -4.82 1.87
C ALA A 108 -9.10 -6.22 1.47
N LYS A 109 -10.10 -6.78 2.20
CA LYS A 109 -10.75 -8.04 1.84
C LYS A 109 -11.41 -7.98 0.47
N GLN A 110 -12.13 -6.91 0.17
CA GLN A 110 -12.74 -6.69 -1.15
C GLN A 110 -11.68 -6.57 -2.26
N THR A 111 -10.58 -5.88 -1.97
CA THR A 111 -9.44 -5.76 -2.90
C THR A 111 -8.80 -7.12 -3.18
N ILE A 112 -8.60 -7.96 -2.15
CA ILE A 112 -8.11 -9.34 -2.30
C ILE A 112 -9.09 -10.19 -3.11
N ALA A 113 -10.39 -10.13 -2.79
CA ALA A 113 -11.41 -10.91 -3.49
C ALA A 113 -11.42 -10.58 -4.99
N LYS A 114 -11.34 -9.30 -5.35
CA LYS A 114 -11.28 -8.89 -6.75
C LYS A 114 -9.95 -9.24 -7.42
N PHE A 115 -8.83 -9.20 -6.72
CA PHE A 115 -7.56 -9.71 -7.24
C PHE A 115 -7.65 -11.21 -7.59
N GLN A 116 -8.26 -12.02 -6.72
CA GLN A 116 -8.45 -13.44 -6.98
C GLN A 116 -9.42 -13.70 -8.14
N ALA A 117 -10.51 -12.93 -8.22
CA ALA A 117 -11.46 -13.01 -9.32
C ALA A 117 -10.79 -12.66 -10.67
N ASP A 118 -10.06 -11.54 -10.75
CA ASP A 118 -9.37 -11.13 -11.97
C ASP A 118 -8.31 -12.14 -12.41
N ARG A 119 -7.63 -12.77 -11.44
CA ARG A 119 -6.67 -13.83 -11.70
C ARG A 119 -7.34 -15.07 -12.30
N ALA A 120 -8.53 -15.44 -11.83
CA ALA A 120 -9.27 -16.60 -12.31
C ALA A 120 -9.81 -16.42 -13.74
N GLU A 121 -10.08 -15.17 -14.12
CA GLU A 121 -10.61 -14.80 -15.44
C GLU A 121 -9.53 -14.45 -16.48
N LEU A 122 -8.25 -14.63 -16.15
CA LEU A 122 -7.17 -14.36 -17.10
C LEU A 122 -7.33 -15.23 -18.36
N PRO A 123 -7.31 -14.64 -19.56
CA PRO A 123 -7.38 -15.41 -20.80
C PRO A 123 -6.05 -16.11 -21.07
N SER A 124 -6.05 -16.98 -22.08
CA SER A 124 -4.80 -17.38 -22.73
C SER A 124 -4.24 -16.22 -23.56
N PHE A 125 -2.93 -16.07 -23.57
CA PHE A 125 -2.14 -15.11 -24.34
C PHE A 125 -1.43 -15.78 -25.52
N GLY A 126 -1.96 -16.91 -25.99
CA GLY A 126 -1.62 -17.50 -27.29
C GLY A 126 -0.64 -18.68 -27.25
N SER A 127 0.07 -18.90 -26.14
CA SER A 127 0.91 -20.10 -25.95
C SER A 127 0.95 -20.54 -24.50
N VAL A 128 1.14 -21.83 -24.28
CA VAL A 128 1.22 -22.42 -22.93
C VAL A 128 2.40 -21.84 -22.14
N GLU A 129 3.50 -21.53 -22.83
CA GLU A 129 4.69 -20.93 -22.24
C GLU A 129 4.42 -19.51 -21.73
N VAL A 130 3.74 -18.67 -22.54
CA VAL A 130 3.35 -17.31 -22.12
C VAL A 130 2.33 -17.39 -20.98
N ASP A 131 1.34 -18.27 -21.06
CA ASP A 131 0.32 -18.41 -20.02
C ASP A 131 0.95 -18.81 -18.67
N ALA A 132 1.88 -19.76 -18.68
CA ALA A 132 2.63 -20.15 -17.48
C ALA A 132 3.49 -18.99 -16.94
N ALA A 133 4.13 -18.22 -17.82
CA ALA A 133 4.90 -17.03 -17.45
C ALA A 133 4.02 -15.93 -16.84
N VAL A 134 2.82 -15.69 -17.38
CA VAL A 134 1.85 -14.74 -16.82
C VAL A 134 1.44 -15.17 -15.42
N VAL A 135 1.09 -16.44 -15.24
CA VAL A 135 0.73 -16.99 -13.91
C VAL A 135 1.87 -16.81 -12.91
N GLU A 136 3.11 -17.07 -13.29
CA GLU A 136 4.27 -16.88 -12.41
C GLU A 136 4.51 -15.40 -12.09
N TYR A 137 4.33 -14.48 -13.05
CA TYR A 137 4.39 -13.05 -12.81
C TYR A 137 3.36 -12.59 -11.76
N ILE A 138 2.10 -12.99 -11.93
CA ILE A 138 1.02 -12.68 -10.96
C ILE A 138 1.31 -13.31 -9.59
N ASN A 139 1.85 -14.54 -9.55
CA ASN A 139 2.26 -15.20 -8.31
C ASN A 139 3.36 -14.41 -7.59
N ARG A 140 4.39 -13.91 -8.30
CA ARG A 140 5.46 -13.09 -7.72
C ARG A 140 4.92 -11.81 -7.11
N MET A 141 3.97 -11.12 -7.78
CA MET A 141 3.27 -9.98 -7.19
C MET A 141 2.50 -10.36 -5.92
N GLY A 142 1.74 -11.46 -5.93
CA GLY A 142 1.02 -11.94 -4.74
C GLY A 142 1.94 -12.29 -3.57
N ARG A 143 3.10 -12.91 -3.86
CA ARG A 143 4.15 -13.19 -2.85
C ARG A 143 4.72 -11.89 -2.28
N CYS A 144 4.94 -10.87 -3.11
CA CYS A 144 5.40 -9.56 -2.65
C CYS A 144 4.40 -8.93 -1.66
N VAL A 145 3.10 -8.95 -1.98
CA VAL A 145 2.05 -8.44 -1.06
C VAL A 145 2.11 -9.15 0.29
N ARG A 146 2.15 -10.48 0.33
CA ARG A 146 2.24 -11.23 1.60
C ARG A 146 3.59 -11.05 2.31
N GLY A 147 4.66 -10.89 1.54
CA GLY A 147 5.99 -10.59 2.06
C GLY A 147 6.02 -9.24 2.78
N TYR A 148 5.45 -8.19 2.18
CA TYR A 148 5.34 -6.87 2.80
C TYR A 148 4.51 -6.88 4.09
N ASP A 149 3.38 -7.59 4.11
CA ASP A 149 2.56 -7.77 5.33
C ASP A 149 3.38 -8.44 6.46
N SER A 150 4.10 -9.52 6.15
CA SER A 150 4.90 -10.22 7.16
C SER A 150 6.09 -9.38 7.64
N TRP A 151 6.85 -8.84 6.69
CA TRP A 151 8.03 -8.01 6.96
C TRP A 151 7.71 -6.76 7.78
N SER A 152 6.51 -6.20 7.64
CA SER A 152 6.10 -5.02 8.41
C SER A 152 6.03 -5.26 9.92
N TYR A 153 5.88 -6.51 10.35
CA TYR A 153 6.00 -6.86 11.78
C TYR A 153 7.44 -7.18 12.20
N GLU A 154 8.32 -7.55 11.27
CA GLU A 154 9.71 -7.94 11.55
C GLU A 154 10.65 -6.73 11.55
N THR A 155 10.34 -5.70 10.77
CA THR A 155 11.11 -4.46 10.70
C THR A 155 10.93 -3.60 11.95
N VAL A 156 12.03 -3.04 12.44
CA VAL A 156 12.02 -2.10 13.57
C VAL A 156 11.38 -0.75 13.24
N ARG A 157 11.08 -0.49 11.97
CA ARG A 157 10.60 0.81 11.47
C ARG A 157 9.29 1.27 12.13
N TYR A 158 8.33 0.37 12.33
CA TYR A 158 6.97 0.75 12.75
C TYR A 158 6.75 0.58 14.25
N TYR A 159 7.25 -0.54 14.81
CA TYR A 159 6.96 -0.96 16.18
C TYR A 159 8.23 -1.12 17.04
N GLY A 160 9.41 -0.75 16.54
CA GLY A 160 10.67 -1.06 17.21
C GLY A 160 10.87 -2.57 17.34
N ASP A 161 11.28 -3.02 18.51
CA ASP A 161 11.46 -4.44 18.83
C ASP A 161 10.14 -5.18 19.15
N GLN A 162 9.00 -4.49 19.18
CA GLN A 162 7.70 -5.04 19.59
C GLN A 162 6.87 -5.62 18.43
N GLY A 163 7.34 -5.55 17.19
CA GLY A 163 6.51 -5.86 16.01
C GLY A 163 5.92 -7.28 16.01
N LEU A 164 6.67 -8.29 16.43
CA LEU A 164 6.18 -9.67 16.55
C LEU A 164 5.13 -9.85 17.66
N GLU A 165 5.20 -9.05 18.73
CA GLU A 165 4.18 -9.07 19.78
C GLU A 165 2.89 -8.40 19.30
N VAL A 166 3.00 -7.30 18.55
CA VAL A 166 1.85 -6.67 17.88
C VAL A 166 1.19 -7.64 16.91
N GLN A 167 1.98 -8.42 16.16
CA GLN A 167 1.47 -9.43 15.24
C GLN A 167 0.62 -10.49 15.96
N LYS A 168 1.05 -10.95 17.15
CA LYS A 168 0.32 -11.96 17.93
C LYS A 168 -0.90 -11.37 18.63
N SER A 169 -0.72 -10.25 19.32
CA SER A 169 -1.75 -9.64 20.16
C SER A 169 -2.81 -8.89 19.36
N ARG A 170 -2.48 -8.47 18.12
CA ARG A 170 -3.26 -7.56 17.27
C ARG A 170 -3.58 -6.23 17.95
N LYS A 171 -2.74 -5.82 18.90
CA LYS A 171 -2.90 -4.61 19.69
C LYS A 171 -1.62 -3.78 19.62
N PHE A 172 -1.78 -2.47 19.52
CA PHE A 172 -0.70 -1.50 19.65
C PHE A 172 -1.25 -0.20 20.23
N SER A 173 -0.36 0.66 20.71
CA SER A 173 -0.71 2.00 21.16
C SER A 173 -0.16 3.03 20.20
N LEU A 174 -0.93 4.10 19.98
CA LEU A 174 -0.46 5.23 19.19
C LEU A 174 0.69 5.93 19.92
N MET A 175 1.76 6.20 19.19
CA MET A 175 2.86 7.01 19.67
C MET A 175 2.36 8.43 20.02
N PRO A 176 2.89 9.04 21.09
CA PRO A 176 2.61 10.44 21.39
C PRO A 176 3.11 11.32 20.25
N LYS A 177 2.48 12.47 20.03
CA LYS A 177 2.98 13.47 19.08
C LYS A 177 4.38 13.89 19.51
N GLN A 178 5.34 13.72 18.61
CA GLN A 178 6.71 14.17 18.76
C GLN A 178 6.82 15.56 18.12
N GLN A 179 7.57 16.47 18.74
CA GLN A 179 8.11 17.64 18.02
C GLN A 179 9.23 17.14 17.11
N GLY A 180 8.83 16.44 16.03
CA GLY A 180 9.73 15.61 15.22
C GLY A 180 10.40 16.34 14.06
N TYR A 181 10.08 17.61 13.85
CA TYR A 181 10.73 18.43 12.85
C TYR A 181 11.51 19.54 13.52
N VAL A 182 12.77 19.65 13.13
CA VAL A 182 13.52 20.90 13.25
C VAL A 182 12.71 21.90 12.43
N THR A 183 12.03 22.84 13.09
CA THR A 183 11.26 23.87 12.40
C THR A 183 12.20 24.71 11.52
N ARG A 184 11.66 25.45 10.54
CA ARG A 184 12.49 26.38 9.77
C ARG A 184 13.22 27.36 10.69
N GLU A 185 12.60 27.76 11.80
CA GLU A 185 13.23 28.61 12.82
C GLU A 185 14.38 27.89 13.54
N GLN A 186 14.26 26.58 13.77
CA GLN A 186 15.31 25.75 14.38
C GLN A 186 16.44 25.37 13.40
N LEU A 187 16.22 25.51 12.08
CA LEU A 187 17.21 25.30 11.02
C LEU A 187 18.02 26.55 10.66
N ALA A 188 17.80 27.68 11.34
CA ALA A 188 18.55 28.92 11.10
C ALA A 188 20.05 28.72 11.41
N VAL A 189 20.82 28.39 10.38
CA VAL A 189 22.28 28.51 10.28
C VAL A 189 22.59 29.79 9.52
#